data_AF-A0AAP5I4K4-F1
#
_entry.id   AF-A0AAP5I4K4-F1
#
_cell.length_a   1.000
_cell.length_b   1.000
_cell.length_c   1.000
_cell.angle_alpha   90.00
_cell.angle_beta   90.00
_cell.angle_gamma   90.00
#
_symmetry.space_group_name_H-M   'P 1'
#
loop_
_entity.id
_entity.type
_entity.pdbx_description
1 polymer ?
#
loop_
_entity_poly.entity_id
_entity_poly.type
_entity_poly.pdbx_seq_one_letter_code
_entity_poly.pdbx_strand_id
1 'polypeptide(L)'
;MKPILCPFCFSKFSTANILFRCNNTSCSDRGIDKVYDSYQGISSGLIGKVFSPEISFFDRTFNRSHLPKEANCPTCNRKTAKRICPICHFELMYDAGTNQEEIIAVIGGRSTGKSSYIAVLIQRLKNEIGADFNAAVMAIGDATRNRYENDFFKPIFKDSKLIQATRSGGVDSVTKTPMIFRITIDNQGKRKAVNLVLFDTAGEDMRSIDLMSTEARYILHSDAIIFLLDPLQIDAVRQQLSGVDIPPLIPDAAPIPIVERLYELHEKEFGMKPQEKISKPIAFTLAKIDVLFPIIDSSSVLHYTSNHKGYLNLSDVQSVHTEISAYLQSWLGLNFNNLVKTHFQKYKYFGVSSFGKSPANGRISAISPLRTEDPLLWILQELSLIKAKK
;
A
#
# COMPACT_ATOMS: atom_id res chain seq x y z
N MET A 1 -6.61 -23.86 9.10
CA MET A 1 -6.04 -22.53 9.43
C MET A 1 -5.48 -21.94 8.15
N LYS A 2 -5.67 -20.64 7.90
CA LYS A 2 -5.11 -19.99 6.70
C LYS A 2 -3.60 -19.74 6.89
N PRO A 3 -2.77 -19.85 5.84
CA PRO A 3 -1.38 -19.43 5.92
C PRO A 3 -1.29 -17.94 6.25
N ILE A 4 -0.24 -17.56 6.98
CA ILE A 4 0.06 -16.16 7.26
C ILE A 4 0.99 -15.64 6.17
N LEU A 5 0.65 -14.47 5.62
CA LEU A 5 1.54 -13.69 4.78
C LEU A 5 2.24 -12.65 5.66
N CYS A 6 3.56 -12.69 5.76
CA CYS A 6 4.29 -11.65 6.49
C CYS A 6 4.15 -10.31 5.74
N PRO A 7 3.68 -9.22 6.38
CA PRO A 7 3.55 -7.92 5.72
C PRO A 7 4.90 -7.24 5.46
N PHE A 8 6.00 -7.77 5.99
CA PHE A 8 7.36 -7.28 5.77
C PHE A 8 8.09 -8.06 4.66
N CYS A 9 8.30 -9.37 4.85
CA CYS A 9 9.09 -10.17 3.90
C CYS A 9 8.25 -10.89 2.83
N PHE A 10 6.92 -10.80 2.90
CA PHE A 10 5.97 -11.44 1.97
C PHE A 10 6.06 -12.97 1.85
N SER A 11 6.77 -13.60 2.78
CA SER A 11 6.78 -15.05 2.85
C SER A 11 5.47 -15.57 3.43
N LYS A 12 4.89 -16.58 2.78
CA LYS A 12 3.75 -17.33 3.30
C LYS A 12 4.24 -18.48 4.17
N PHE A 13 3.69 -18.63 5.36
CA PHE A 13 4.04 -19.72 6.27
C PHE A 13 2.83 -20.22 7.06
N SER A 14 2.91 -21.47 7.52
CA SER A 14 1.88 -22.08 8.35
C SER A 14 1.81 -21.37 9.70
N THR A 15 0.58 -21.25 10.22
CA THR A 15 0.31 -20.80 11.58
C THR A 15 1.06 -21.59 12.66
N ALA A 16 1.38 -22.85 12.40
CA ALA A 16 2.14 -23.70 13.32
C ALA A 16 3.61 -23.27 13.48
N ASN A 17 4.15 -22.52 12.52
CA ASN A 17 5.57 -22.13 12.49
C ASN A 17 5.81 -20.76 13.15
N ILE A 18 4.82 -20.18 13.82
CA ILE A 18 4.96 -18.88 14.45
C ILE A 18 5.93 -18.94 15.61
N LEU A 19 6.81 -17.95 15.69
CA LEU A 19 7.73 -17.76 16.80
C LEU A 19 7.22 -16.64 17.72
N PHE A 20 7.76 -16.60 18.93
CA PHE A 20 7.50 -15.57 19.91
C PHE A 20 8.79 -14.83 20.26
N ARG A 21 8.66 -13.56 20.62
CA ARG A 21 9.74 -12.75 21.17
C ARG A 21 9.45 -12.37 22.61
N CYS A 22 10.44 -12.54 23.49
CA CYS A 22 10.36 -12.04 24.85
C CYS A 22 10.25 -10.50 24.85
N ASN A 23 9.27 -9.94 25.56
CA ASN A 23 9.10 -8.48 25.71
C ASN A 23 9.60 -7.97 27.07
N ASN A 24 10.15 -8.84 27.93
CA ASN A 24 10.68 -8.48 29.23
C ASN A 24 12.08 -7.84 29.09
N THR A 25 12.19 -6.54 29.35
CA THR A 25 13.46 -5.81 29.26
C THR A 25 14.49 -6.27 30.31
N SER A 26 14.04 -6.87 31.42
CA SER A 26 14.91 -7.45 32.46
C SER A 26 15.26 -8.92 32.22
N CYS A 27 14.88 -9.51 31.08
CA CYS A 27 15.30 -10.88 30.76
C CYS A 27 16.82 -10.93 30.53
N SER A 28 17.51 -11.90 31.14
CA SER A 28 18.94 -12.12 30.95
C SER A 28 19.30 -12.59 29.54
N ASP A 29 18.34 -13.18 28.83
CA ASP A 29 18.50 -13.71 27.48
C ASP A 29 18.00 -12.70 26.44
N ARG A 30 18.64 -11.52 26.46
CA ARG A 30 18.53 -10.50 25.42
C ARG A 30 19.79 -10.54 24.59
N GLY A 31 19.65 -10.43 23.28
CA GLY A 31 20.76 -10.56 22.35
C GLY A 31 20.51 -9.84 21.04
N ILE A 32 21.51 -9.88 20.18
CA ILE A 32 21.40 -9.40 18.80
C ILE A 32 20.65 -10.44 17.99
N ASP A 33 19.55 -10.04 17.36
CA ASP A 33 18.83 -10.89 16.42
C ASP A 33 19.34 -10.66 15.00
N LYS A 34 20.35 -11.44 14.60
CA LYS A 34 20.99 -11.33 13.28
C LYS A 34 20.01 -11.50 12.11
N VAL A 35 18.96 -12.31 12.30
CA VAL A 35 17.96 -12.53 11.25
C VAL A 35 17.13 -11.25 11.08
N TYR A 36 16.62 -10.69 12.17
CA TYR A 36 15.89 -9.43 12.14
C TYR A 36 16.74 -8.29 11.56
N ASP A 37 17.98 -8.15 12.02
CA ASP A 37 18.91 -7.10 11.60
C ASP A 37 19.22 -7.18 10.10
N SER A 38 19.50 -8.39 9.59
CA SER A 38 19.76 -8.61 8.17
C SER A 38 18.58 -8.23 7.28
N TYR A 39 17.35 -8.53 7.72
CA TYR A 39 16.14 -8.23 6.96
C TYR A 39 15.76 -6.75 7.02
N GLN A 40 15.91 -6.11 8.18
CA GLN A 40 15.62 -4.68 8.34
C GLN A 40 16.73 -3.78 7.79
N GLY A 41 17.96 -4.28 7.63
CA GLY A 41 19.11 -3.43 7.28
C GLY A 41 19.48 -2.45 8.40
N ILE A 42 19.29 -2.86 9.67
CA ILE A 42 19.62 -2.07 10.86
C ILE A 42 20.38 -2.93 11.87
N SER A 43 21.00 -2.29 12.86
CA SER A 43 21.44 -2.94 14.09
C SER A 43 20.40 -2.66 15.18
N SER A 44 19.62 -3.66 15.57
CA SER A 44 18.55 -3.51 16.57
C SER A 44 19.05 -3.40 18.01
N GLY A 45 20.33 -3.65 18.25
CA GLY A 45 20.91 -3.75 19.59
C GLY A 45 20.43 -4.99 20.35
N LEU A 46 20.32 -4.89 21.67
CA LEU A 46 19.88 -6.00 22.52
C LEU A 46 18.35 -6.08 22.59
N ILE A 47 17.78 -7.08 21.94
CA ILE A 47 16.34 -7.35 21.92
C ILE A 47 16.04 -8.71 22.54
N GLY A 48 14.78 -8.98 22.89
CA GLY A 48 14.41 -10.21 23.59
C GLY A 48 14.59 -11.47 22.73
N LYS A 49 14.92 -12.58 23.39
CA LYS A 49 15.04 -13.91 22.76
C LYS A 49 13.84 -14.26 21.89
N VAL A 50 14.13 -14.84 20.73
CA VAL A 50 13.19 -15.52 19.86
C VAL A 50 13.09 -17.00 20.24
N PHE A 51 11.87 -17.53 20.35
CA PHE A 51 11.65 -18.92 20.71
C PHE A 51 10.36 -19.47 20.10
N SER A 52 10.32 -20.80 19.90
CA SER A 52 9.09 -21.51 19.55
C SER A 52 8.26 -21.75 20.81
N PRO A 53 6.91 -21.68 20.74
CA PRO A 53 6.08 -22.01 21.89
C PRO A 53 6.26 -23.50 22.26
N GLU A 54 6.34 -23.80 23.55
CA GLU A 54 6.23 -25.18 24.02
C GLU A 54 4.77 -25.63 23.86
N ILE A 55 4.53 -26.54 22.92
CA ILE A 55 3.20 -27.13 22.70
C ILE A 55 3.20 -28.49 23.40
N SER A 56 2.32 -28.67 24.38
CA SER A 56 2.18 -29.95 25.09
C SER A 56 1.81 -31.09 24.12
N PHE A 57 2.32 -32.30 24.39
CA PHE A 57 1.98 -33.51 23.62
C PHE A 57 0.47 -33.80 23.62
N PHE A 58 -0.24 -33.40 24.68
CA PHE A 58 -1.69 -33.51 24.78
C PHE A 58 -2.43 -32.54 23.85
N ASP A 59 -1.89 -31.32 23.64
CA ASP A 59 -2.46 -30.34 22.70
C ASP A 59 -2.25 -30.74 21.24
N ARG A 60 -1.16 -31.48 20.95
CA ARG A 60 -0.91 -32.10 19.63
C ARG A 60 -1.89 -33.23 19.30
N THR A 61 -2.34 -34.00 20.28
CA THR A 61 -3.16 -35.21 20.09
C THR A 61 -4.66 -34.91 20.09
N PHE A 62 -5.14 -33.91 20.84
CA PHE A 62 -6.57 -33.54 20.89
C PHE A 62 -7.03 -32.55 19.82
N ASN A 63 -6.26 -32.40 18.74
CA ASN A 63 -6.62 -31.63 17.54
C ASN A 63 -7.25 -30.25 17.86
N ARG A 64 -6.76 -29.59 18.91
CA ARG A 64 -7.17 -28.21 19.20
C ARG A 64 -6.42 -27.32 18.24
N SER A 65 -7.13 -26.99 17.17
CA SER A 65 -6.88 -25.98 16.15
C SER A 65 -6.65 -24.55 16.68
N HIS A 66 -6.22 -24.38 17.92
CA HIS A 66 -5.96 -23.10 18.54
C HIS A 66 -4.53 -22.65 18.31
N LEU A 67 -4.40 -21.70 17.40
CA LEU A 67 -3.24 -20.84 17.25
C LEU A 67 -2.80 -20.29 18.61
N PRO A 68 -1.58 -20.59 19.10
CA PRO A 68 -1.11 -20.01 20.35
C PRO A 68 -1.03 -18.50 20.16
N LYS A 69 -1.80 -17.77 20.98
CA LYS A 69 -1.81 -16.30 20.97
C LYS A 69 -0.72 -15.72 21.87
N GLU A 70 -0.27 -16.52 22.82
CA GLU A 70 0.68 -16.14 23.86
C GLU A 70 1.56 -17.34 24.21
N ALA A 71 2.77 -17.09 24.68
CA ALA A 71 3.71 -18.11 25.14
C ALA A 71 4.54 -17.60 26.32
N ASN A 72 5.03 -18.52 27.17
CA ASN A 72 5.96 -18.17 28.24
C ASN A 72 7.39 -18.24 27.71
N CYS A 73 8.19 -17.21 28.02
CA CYS A 73 9.60 -17.19 27.68
C CYS A 73 10.34 -18.31 28.45
N PRO A 74 11.12 -19.18 27.78
CA PRO A 74 11.79 -20.31 28.44
C PRO A 74 12.87 -19.87 29.44
N THR A 75 13.38 -18.64 29.34
CA THR A 75 14.46 -18.14 30.21
C THR A 75 13.92 -17.44 31.46
N CYS A 76 12.94 -16.54 31.32
CA CYS A 76 12.43 -15.74 32.44
C CYS A 76 11.00 -16.08 32.87
N ASN A 77 10.38 -17.07 32.23
CA ASN A 77 9.00 -17.52 32.44
C ASN A 77 7.92 -16.43 32.33
N ARG A 78 8.26 -15.22 31.84
CA ARG A 78 7.28 -14.17 31.58
C ARG A 78 6.49 -14.48 30.31
N LYS A 79 5.18 -14.24 30.39
CA LYS A 79 4.24 -14.37 29.29
C LYS A 79 4.44 -13.25 28.26
N THR A 80 4.40 -13.60 26.98
CA THR A 80 4.45 -12.66 25.87
C THR A 80 3.39 -12.99 24.82
N ALA A 81 2.75 -11.96 24.28
CA ALA A 81 1.85 -12.04 23.12
C ALA A 81 2.56 -11.61 21.81
N LYS A 82 3.87 -11.34 21.89
CA LYS A 82 4.65 -10.80 20.76
C LYS A 82 5.01 -11.91 19.78
N ARG A 83 4.10 -12.14 18.84
CA ARG A 83 4.24 -13.12 17.74
C ARG A 83 5.12 -12.52 16.64
N ILE A 84 6.01 -13.31 16.07
CA ILE A 84 6.93 -12.86 15.02
C ILE A 84 6.97 -13.84 13.85
N CYS A 85 7.34 -13.32 12.68
CA CYS A 85 7.56 -14.11 11.47
C CYS A 85 8.74 -15.08 11.68
N PRO A 86 8.62 -16.38 11.35
CA PRO A 86 9.74 -17.32 11.48
C PRO A 86 10.89 -17.08 10.51
N ILE A 87 10.70 -16.23 9.49
CA ILE A 87 11.66 -16.04 8.40
C ILE A 87 12.46 -14.76 8.60
N CYS A 88 11.79 -13.65 8.95
CA CYS A 88 12.43 -12.34 9.12
C CYS A 88 12.33 -11.78 10.53
N HIS A 89 11.71 -12.51 11.46
CA HIS A 89 11.48 -12.10 12.85
C HIS A 89 10.71 -10.77 13.01
N PHE A 90 10.03 -10.30 11.95
CA PHE A 90 9.15 -9.14 12.01
C PHE A 90 7.93 -9.41 12.91
N GLU A 91 7.54 -8.42 13.70
CA GLU A 91 6.37 -8.49 14.58
C GLU A 91 5.07 -8.63 13.78
N LEU A 92 4.31 -9.67 14.08
CA LEU A 92 3.03 -9.95 13.42
C LEU A 92 1.88 -9.37 14.26
N MET A 93 0.75 -9.10 13.60
CA MET A 93 -0.47 -8.73 14.31
C MET A 93 -0.92 -9.85 15.25
N TYR A 94 -1.53 -9.46 16.37
CA TYR A 94 -2.01 -10.40 17.39
C TYR A 94 -2.98 -11.45 16.83
N ASP A 95 -3.76 -11.11 15.81
CA ASP A 95 -4.75 -11.96 15.15
C ASP A 95 -4.28 -12.49 13.77
N ALA A 96 -3.00 -12.32 13.42
CA ALA A 96 -2.42 -12.89 12.19
C ALA A 96 -2.70 -14.40 12.12
N GLY A 97 -3.25 -14.85 10.99
CA GLY A 97 -3.65 -16.25 10.76
C GLY A 97 -5.03 -16.65 11.31
N THR A 98 -5.76 -15.72 11.94
CA THR A 98 -7.15 -15.94 12.38
C THR A 98 -8.18 -15.40 11.40
N ASN A 99 -7.91 -14.23 10.80
CA ASN A 99 -8.77 -13.58 9.81
C ASN A 99 -8.12 -13.59 8.42
N GLN A 100 -8.94 -13.39 7.39
CA GLN A 100 -8.43 -13.11 6.05
C GLN A 100 -7.92 -11.68 6.03
N GLU A 101 -6.60 -11.54 5.93
CA GLU A 101 -5.92 -10.27 5.84
C GLU A 101 -5.52 -10.07 4.39
N GLU A 102 -6.24 -9.18 3.71
CA GLU A 102 -5.84 -8.75 2.37
C GLU A 102 -4.76 -7.66 2.50
N ILE A 103 -3.79 -7.66 1.59
CA ILE A 103 -2.75 -6.66 1.47
C ILE A 103 -3.01 -5.81 0.24
N ILE A 104 -3.17 -4.51 0.45
CA ILE A 104 -3.24 -3.52 -0.63
C ILE A 104 -1.90 -2.80 -0.70
N ALA A 105 -1.25 -2.82 -1.86
CA ALA A 105 0.01 -2.10 -2.12
C ALA A 105 -0.26 -0.79 -2.87
N VAL A 106 0.49 0.27 -2.52
CA VAL A 106 0.50 1.52 -3.28
C VAL A 106 1.86 1.66 -3.96
N ILE A 107 1.86 1.70 -5.29
CA ILE A 107 3.07 1.78 -6.11
C ILE A 107 3.02 2.97 -7.04
N GLY A 108 4.19 3.40 -7.50
CA GLY A 108 4.32 4.52 -8.42
C GLY A 108 5.78 4.89 -8.61
N GLY A 109 6.09 5.38 -9.81
CA GLY A 109 7.42 5.89 -10.14
C GLY A 109 7.83 7.08 -9.28
N ARG A 110 9.09 7.50 -9.42
CA ARG A 110 9.63 8.69 -8.75
C ARG A 110 8.78 9.93 -9.10
N SER A 111 8.57 10.81 -8.13
CA SER A 111 7.82 12.06 -8.27
C SER A 111 6.31 11.94 -8.57
N THR A 112 5.73 10.74 -8.55
CA THR A 112 4.27 10.52 -8.68
C THR A 112 3.44 11.12 -7.55
N GLY A 113 4.08 11.51 -6.43
CA GLY A 113 3.39 12.06 -5.26
C GLY A 113 2.86 11.00 -4.29
N LYS A 114 3.38 9.76 -4.35
CA LYS A 114 3.00 8.65 -3.47
C LYS A 114 2.96 9.01 -1.99
N SER A 115 3.99 9.66 -1.46
CA SER A 115 4.05 10.02 -0.04
C SER A 115 2.95 11.02 0.34
N SER A 116 2.68 12.02 -0.51
CA SER A 116 1.56 12.96 -0.35
C SER A 116 0.21 12.25 -0.45
N TYR A 117 0.04 11.36 -1.43
CA TYR A 117 -1.16 10.55 -1.61
C TYR A 117 -1.45 9.70 -0.37
N ILE A 118 -0.44 9.01 0.16
CA ILE A 118 -0.53 8.21 1.39
C ILE A 118 -0.95 9.07 2.58
N ALA A 119 -0.29 10.20 2.79
CA ALA A 119 -0.56 11.07 3.92
C ALA A 119 -2.02 11.54 3.94
N VAL A 120 -2.49 12.02 2.78
CA VAL A 120 -3.85 12.52 2.60
C VAL A 120 -4.87 11.38 2.66
N LEU A 121 -4.62 10.25 2.00
CA LEU A 121 -5.51 9.08 2.04
C LEU A 121 -5.75 8.61 3.48
N ILE A 122 -4.70 8.42 4.28
CA ILE A 122 -4.85 7.99 5.67
C ILE A 122 -5.64 9.03 6.50
N GLN A 123 -5.42 10.32 6.27
CA GLN A 123 -6.16 11.37 6.95
C GLN A 123 -7.64 11.38 6.54
N ARG A 124 -7.95 11.24 5.24
CA ARG A 124 -9.31 11.10 4.71
C ARG A 124 -10.03 9.91 5.34
N LEU A 125 -9.36 8.76 5.42
CA LEU A 125 -9.90 7.54 5.99
C LEU A 125 -10.18 7.63 7.49
N LYS A 126 -9.33 8.31 8.25
CA LYS A 126 -9.53 8.51 9.70
C LYS A 126 -10.69 9.46 10.02
N ASN A 127 -11.06 10.32 9.09
CA ASN A 127 -12.09 11.35 9.30
C ASN A 127 -13.33 11.03 8.44
N GLU A 128 -13.45 11.68 7.29
CA GLU A 128 -14.67 11.73 6.48
C GLU A 128 -15.13 10.34 6.00
N ILE A 129 -14.22 9.56 5.43
CA ILE A 129 -14.57 8.21 4.93
C ILE A 129 -14.84 7.23 6.06
N GLY A 130 -14.18 7.40 7.21
CA GLY A 130 -14.48 6.64 8.42
C GLY A 130 -15.93 6.83 8.85
N ALA A 131 -16.43 8.07 8.79
CA ALA A 131 -17.82 8.38 9.09
C ALA A 131 -18.79 7.79 8.07
N ASP A 132 -18.53 7.97 6.77
CA ASP A 132 -19.43 7.51 5.70
C ASP A 132 -19.56 5.98 5.64
N PHE A 133 -18.47 5.25 5.85
CA PHE A 133 -18.42 3.79 5.72
C PHE A 133 -18.47 3.04 7.04
N ASN A 134 -18.69 3.73 8.17
CA ASN A 134 -18.58 3.15 9.51
C ASN A 134 -17.27 2.36 9.67
N ALA A 135 -16.17 3.01 9.27
CA ALA A 135 -14.85 2.42 9.19
C ALA A 135 -13.91 3.04 10.22
N ALA A 136 -13.07 2.21 10.83
CA ALA A 136 -12.02 2.62 11.74
C ALA A 136 -10.64 2.30 11.14
N VAL A 137 -9.75 3.27 11.14
CA VAL A 137 -8.36 3.10 10.66
C VAL A 137 -7.38 3.19 11.80
N MET A 138 -6.56 2.15 11.97
CA MET A 138 -5.58 2.04 13.04
C MET A 138 -4.19 1.74 12.46
N ALA A 139 -3.21 2.55 12.85
CA ALA A 139 -1.80 2.23 12.61
C ALA A 139 -1.37 1.06 13.52
N ILE A 140 -0.75 0.04 12.92
CA ILE A 140 -0.28 -1.16 13.60
C ILE A 140 1.17 -0.98 14.03
N GLY A 141 1.39 -1.06 15.35
CA GLY A 141 2.70 -0.89 15.98
C GLY A 141 3.16 0.57 16.09
N ASP A 142 4.07 0.82 17.03
CA ASP A 142 4.57 2.18 17.30
C ASP A 142 5.49 2.69 16.19
N ALA A 143 6.20 1.79 15.49
CA ALA A 143 7.01 2.16 14.32
C ALA A 143 6.14 2.83 13.22
N THR A 144 5.02 2.20 12.84
CA THR A 144 4.08 2.78 11.87
C THR A 144 3.52 4.12 12.35
N ARG A 145 3.09 4.20 13.64
CA ARG A 145 2.52 5.42 14.22
C ARG A 145 3.49 6.58 14.17
N ASN A 146 4.71 6.36 14.66
CA ASN A 146 5.73 7.39 14.75
C ASN A 146 6.19 7.84 13.37
N ARG A 147 6.40 6.90 12.44
CA ARG A 147 6.80 7.20 11.06
C ARG A 147 5.73 8.04 10.35
N TYR A 148 4.47 7.60 10.41
CA TYR A 148 3.37 8.36 9.81
C TYR A 148 3.22 9.76 10.42
N GLU A 149 3.24 9.86 11.76
CA GLU A 149 3.07 11.15 12.43
C GLU A 149 4.19 12.13 12.04
N ASN A 150 5.45 11.69 12.09
CA ASN A 150 6.60 12.58 11.93
C ASN A 150 6.98 12.85 10.47
N ASP A 151 6.86 11.86 9.59
CA ASP A 151 7.41 11.95 8.22
C ASP A 151 6.32 12.32 7.20
N PHE A 152 5.04 12.12 7.54
CA PHE A 152 3.91 12.33 6.62
C PHE A 152 2.93 13.37 7.16
N PHE A 153 2.38 13.13 8.36
CA PHE A 153 1.29 13.94 8.90
C PHE A 153 1.75 15.34 9.30
N LYS A 154 2.75 15.47 10.18
CA LYS A 154 3.26 16.78 10.63
C LYS A 154 3.72 17.66 9.46
N PRO A 155 4.56 17.18 8.51
CA PRO A 155 5.01 18.02 7.41
C PRO A 155 3.87 18.60 6.58
N ILE A 156 2.85 17.79 6.24
CA ILE A 156 1.75 18.22 5.38
C ILE A 156 0.71 19.05 6.14
N PHE A 157 0.24 18.55 7.30
CA PHE A 157 -0.93 19.09 7.98
C PHE A 157 -0.61 20.09 9.10
N LYS A 158 0.61 20.09 9.65
CA LYS A 158 1.03 21.06 10.68
C LYS A 158 2.00 22.11 10.13
N ASP A 159 2.96 21.68 9.33
CA ASP A 159 4.03 22.56 8.85
C ASP A 159 3.73 23.16 7.46
N SER A 160 2.69 22.68 6.76
CA SER A 160 2.31 23.10 5.40
C SER A 160 3.47 22.99 4.39
N LYS A 161 4.31 21.98 4.55
CA LYS A 161 5.49 21.69 3.72
C LYS A 161 5.28 20.45 2.88
N LEU A 162 5.92 20.43 1.71
CA LEU A 162 6.04 19.21 0.92
C LEU A 162 6.97 18.21 1.61
N ILE A 163 6.59 16.94 1.54
CA ILE A 163 7.46 15.83 1.90
C ILE A 163 8.62 15.81 0.90
N GLN A 164 9.86 15.80 1.41
CA GLN A 164 11.04 15.70 0.55
C GLN A 164 11.03 14.36 -0.20
N ALA A 165 11.68 14.31 -1.37
CA ALA A 165 11.76 13.08 -2.13
C ALA A 165 12.36 11.95 -1.28
N THR A 166 11.63 10.84 -1.16
CA THR A 166 12.06 9.65 -0.41
C THR A 166 13.35 9.09 -1.00
N ARG A 167 14.34 8.84 -0.15
CA ARG A 167 15.60 8.17 -0.55
C ARG A 167 15.33 6.68 -0.82
N SER A 168 16.16 6.02 -1.62
CA SER A 168 15.96 4.60 -1.95
C SER A 168 16.19 3.69 -0.73
N GLY A 169 15.55 2.51 -0.75
CA GLY A 169 15.68 1.52 0.32
C GLY A 169 17.09 0.94 0.49
N GLY A 170 17.93 1.03 -0.55
CA GLY A 170 19.34 0.68 -0.46
C GLY A 170 20.18 1.67 0.38
N VAL A 171 19.70 2.90 0.57
CA VAL A 171 20.40 3.98 1.28
C VAL A 171 19.78 4.26 2.66
N ASP A 172 18.47 4.10 2.79
CA ASP A 172 17.73 4.32 4.04
C ASP A 172 16.87 3.10 4.39
N SER A 173 17.33 2.31 5.36
CA SER A 173 16.62 1.12 5.82
C SER A 173 15.25 1.42 6.44
N VAL A 174 15.01 2.65 6.91
CA VAL A 174 13.69 3.07 7.41
C VAL A 174 12.65 3.02 6.30
N THR A 175 13.05 3.28 5.06
CA THR A 175 12.14 3.23 3.91
C THR A 175 11.72 1.81 3.53
N LYS A 176 12.53 0.79 3.88
CA LYS A 176 12.22 -0.65 3.70
C LYS A 176 11.18 -1.16 4.68
N THR A 177 10.99 -0.51 5.83
CA THR A 177 9.96 -0.91 6.79
C THR A 177 8.57 -0.44 6.35
N PRO A 178 7.60 -1.34 6.11
CA PRO A 178 6.26 -0.96 5.71
C PRO A 178 5.52 -0.24 6.84
N MET A 179 4.71 0.73 6.45
CA MET A 179 3.66 1.25 7.33
C MET A 179 2.41 0.40 7.14
N ILE A 180 1.89 -0.17 8.24
CA ILE A 180 0.72 -1.05 8.20
C ILE A 180 -0.46 -0.35 8.86
N PHE A 181 -1.50 -0.08 8.07
CA PHE A 181 -2.77 0.46 8.56
C PHE A 181 -3.86 -0.58 8.43
N ARG A 182 -4.51 -0.92 9.54
CA ARG A 182 -5.70 -1.76 9.52
C ARG A 182 -6.93 -0.89 9.34
N ILE A 183 -7.71 -1.21 8.32
CA ILE A 183 -9.03 -0.62 8.06
C ILE A 183 -10.06 -1.65 8.47
N THR A 184 -10.90 -1.33 9.45
CA THR A 184 -12.01 -2.19 9.89
C THR A 184 -13.31 -1.54 9.50
N ILE A 185 -14.14 -2.22 8.72
CA ILE A 185 -15.46 -1.75 8.28
C ILE A 185 -16.51 -2.54 9.06
N ASP A 186 -17.44 -1.83 9.70
CA ASP A 186 -18.56 -2.43 10.42
C ASP A 186 -19.87 -2.25 9.65
N ASN A 187 -20.38 -3.36 9.11
CA ASN A 187 -21.66 -3.40 8.41
C ASN A 187 -22.68 -4.12 9.30
N GLN A 188 -23.41 -3.35 10.10
CA GLN A 188 -24.49 -3.84 10.97
C GLN A 188 -24.03 -4.96 11.93
N GLY A 189 -22.88 -4.78 12.58
CA GLY A 189 -22.31 -5.73 13.53
C GLY A 189 -21.40 -6.79 12.89
N LYS A 190 -21.37 -6.90 11.54
CA LYS A 190 -20.41 -7.73 10.82
C LYS A 190 -19.17 -6.91 10.47
N ARG A 191 -18.11 -7.12 11.25
CA ARG A 191 -16.82 -6.46 11.04
C ARG A 191 -15.94 -7.23 10.08
N LYS A 192 -15.41 -6.54 9.07
CA LYS A 192 -14.34 -7.05 8.20
C LYS A 192 -13.14 -6.12 8.30
N ALA A 193 -11.93 -6.67 8.22
CA ALA A 193 -10.71 -5.91 8.28
C ALA A 193 -9.80 -6.20 7.09
N VAL A 194 -9.03 -5.20 6.69
CA VAL A 194 -8.00 -5.28 5.65
C VAL A 194 -6.76 -4.53 6.11
N ASN A 195 -5.59 -4.98 5.67
CA ASN A 195 -4.33 -4.31 5.96
C ASN A 195 -3.87 -3.55 4.72
N LEU A 196 -3.91 -2.24 4.79
CA LEU A 196 -3.25 -1.37 3.84
C LEU A 196 -1.77 -1.32 4.19
N VAL A 197 -0.93 -1.91 3.34
CA VAL A 197 0.51 -1.98 3.55
C VAL A 197 1.20 -1.01 2.60
N LEU A 198 1.81 0.02 3.19
CA LEU A 198 2.37 1.14 2.47
C LEU A 198 3.88 1.05 2.49
N PHE A 199 4.46 0.84 1.32
CA PHE A 199 5.89 0.94 1.08
C PHE A 199 6.19 2.31 0.51
N ASP A 200 6.81 3.14 1.34
CA ASP A 200 7.43 4.36 0.87
C ASP A 200 8.89 4.05 0.55
N THR A 201 9.14 3.17 -0.42
CA THR A 201 10.44 3.03 -1.07
C THR A 201 10.49 3.93 -2.31
N ALA A 202 11.66 4.43 -2.68
CA ALA A 202 11.77 5.21 -3.91
C ALA A 202 11.32 4.36 -5.11
N GLY A 203 10.58 4.95 -6.07
CA GLY A 203 10.17 4.25 -7.29
C GLY A 203 11.32 3.79 -8.21
N GLU A 204 12.57 3.88 -7.74
CA GLU A 204 13.76 3.34 -8.41
C GLU A 204 13.79 1.81 -8.37
N ASP A 205 13.16 1.19 -7.36
CA ASP A 205 13.03 -0.27 -7.24
C ASP A 205 12.19 -0.88 -8.37
N MET A 206 11.50 -0.04 -9.18
CA MET A 206 10.71 -0.43 -10.35
C MET A 206 11.47 -0.32 -11.68
N ARG A 207 12.78 0.00 -11.65
CA ARG A 207 13.61 0.17 -12.86
C ARG A 207 14.08 -1.16 -13.45
N SER A 208 14.28 -2.19 -12.63
CA SER A 208 14.71 -3.50 -13.09
C SER A 208 13.86 -4.60 -12.48
N ILE A 209 13.62 -5.64 -13.28
CA ILE A 209 12.86 -6.82 -12.86
C ILE A 209 13.58 -7.52 -11.70
N ASP A 210 14.91 -7.52 -11.70
CA ASP A 210 15.73 -8.15 -10.65
C ASP A 210 15.62 -7.42 -9.30
N LEU A 211 15.53 -6.07 -9.30
CA LEU A 211 15.26 -5.31 -8.09
C LEU A 211 13.79 -5.49 -7.65
N MET A 212 12.86 -5.58 -8.60
CA MET A 212 11.45 -5.83 -8.26
C MET A 212 11.21 -7.23 -7.65
N SER A 213 11.87 -8.28 -8.15
CA SER A 213 11.72 -9.64 -7.64
C SER A 213 12.37 -9.81 -6.25
N THR A 214 13.45 -9.09 -5.98
CA THR A 214 14.17 -9.17 -4.70
C THR A 214 13.64 -8.19 -3.64
N GLU A 215 13.40 -6.92 -4.02
CA GLU A 215 13.06 -5.83 -3.11
C GLU A 215 11.58 -5.39 -3.19
N ALA A 216 10.88 -5.68 -4.28
CA ALA A 216 9.46 -5.31 -4.46
C ALA A 216 8.47 -6.49 -4.35
N ARG A 217 8.79 -7.49 -3.51
CA ARG A 217 7.92 -8.66 -3.25
C ARG A 217 6.49 -8.30 -2.84
N TYR A 218 6.28 -7.11 -2.29
CA TYR A 218 4.95 -6.58 -1.97
C TYR A 218 4.06 -6.38 -3.21
N ILE A 219 4.64 -6.11 -4.38
CA ILE A 219 3.91 -6.00 -5.65
C ILE A 219 3.38 -7.38 -6.06
N LEU A 220 4.25 -8.40 -5.97
CA LEU A 220 3.94 -9.78 -6.34
C LEU A 220 2.98 -10.48 -5.38
N HIS A 221 3.01 -10.16 -4.09
CA HIS A 221 2.21 -10.89 -3.10
C HIS A 221 1.07 -10.08 -2.48
N SER A 222 0.89 -8.82 -2.88
CA SER A 222 -0.34 -8.07 -2.58
C SER A 222 -1.54 -8.68 -3.28
N ASP A 223 -2.71 -8.49 -2.68
CA ASP A 223 -4.00 -8.94 -3.20
C ASP A 223 -4.62 -7.90 -4.13
N ALA A 224 -4.23 -6.62 -3.98
CA ALA A 224 -4.61 -5.53 -4.89
C ALA A 224 -3.56 -4.41 -4.91
N ILE A 225 -3.56 -3.62 -5.99
CA ILE A 225 -2.56 -2.57 -6.23
C ILE A 225 -3.23 -1.24 -6.59
N ILE A 226 -2.84 -0.16 -5.92
CA ILE A 226 -3.05 1.22 -6.39
C ILE A 226 -1.78 1.66 -7.11
N PHE A 227 -1.87 1.90 -8.41
CA PHE A 227 -0.75 2.28 -9.25
C PHE A 227 -0.84 3.77 -9.58
N LEU A 228 0.05 4.58 -9.01
CA LEU A 228 0.12 6.01 -9.26
C LEU A 228 0.94 6.32 -10.52
N LEU A 229 0.36 7.13 -11.39
CA LEU A 229 0.92 7.63 -12.64
C LEU A 229 1.07 9.14 -12.54
N ASP A 230 2.24 9.67 -12.94
CA ASP A 230 2.45 11.12 -13.00
C ASP A 230 2.14 11.61 -14.41
N PRO A 231 1.06 12.40 -14.63
CA PRO A 231 0.75 12.92 -15.96
C PRO A 231 1.85 13.82 -16.51
N LEU A 232 2.65 14.44 -15.64
CA LEU A 232 3.78 15.27 -16.05
C LEU A 232 4.94 14.46 -16.63
N GLN A 233 4.91 13.14 -16.56
CA GLN A 233 5.86 12.22 -17.21
C GLN A 233 5.36 11.73 -18.59
N ILE A 234 4.26 12.30 -19.10
CA ILE A 234 3.72 12.02 -20.44
C ILE A 234 4.00 13.19 -21.37
N ASP A 235 4.78 12.96 -22.44
CA ASP A 235 5.23 14.02 -23.35
C ASP A 235 4.07 14.83 -23.96
N ALA A 236 3.02 14.16 -24.41
CA ALA A 236 1.86 14.84 -25.00
C ALA A 236 1.14 15.78 -24.02
N VAL A 237 1.07 15.41 -22.73
CA VAL A 237 0.51 16.28 -21.68
C VAL A 237 1.38 17.51 -21.51
N ARG A 238 2.71 17.33 -21.44
CA ARG A 238 3.66 18.43 -21.26
C ARG A 238 3.61 19.44 -22.41
N GLN A 239 3.40 18.97 -23.64
CA GLN A 239 3.28 19.83 -24.83
C GLN A 239 2.00 20.70 -24.82
N GLN A 240 0.94 20.23 -24.16
CA GLN A 240 -0.33 20.97 -24.05
C GLN A 240 -0.33 21.94 -22.86
N LEU A 241 0.45 21.67 -21.81
CA LEU A 241 0.58 22.55 -20.66
C LEU A 241 1.45 23.77 -20.99
N SER A 242 0.93 24.97 -20.73
CA SER A 242 1.65 26.23 -20.87
C SER A 242 1.64 27.00 -19.54
N GLY A 243 2.73 27.71 -19.23
CA GLY A 243 2.81 28.58 -18.06
C GLY A 243 2.86 27.87 -16.69
N VAL A 244 3.11 26.57 -16.66
CA VAL A 244 3.28 25.77 -15.44
C VAL A 244 4.76 25.40 -15.29
N ASP A 245 5.28 25.41 -14.05
CA ASP A 245 6.60 24.85 -13.77
C ASP A 245 6.51 23.31 -13.86
N ILE A 246 6.97 22.77 -14.99
CA ILE A 246 6.90 21.33 -15.26
C ILE A 246 8.24 20.70 -14.85
N PRO A 247 8.25 19.73 -13.91
CA PRO A 247 9.47 19.05 -13.50
C PRO A 247 10.13 18.37 -14.70
N PRO A 248 11.46 18.12 -14.69
CA PRO A 248 12.11 17.40 -15.77
C PRO A 248 11.52 16.00 -15.94
N LEU A 249 11.62 15.47 -17.16
CA LEU A 249 11.36 14.06 -17.41
C LEU A 249 12.37 13.22 -16.61
N ILE A 250 11.86 12.18 -15.98
CA ILE A 250 12.69 11.22 -15.25
C ILE A 250 12.85 9.99 -16.14
N PRO A 251 14.09 9.60 -16.49
CA PRO A 251 14.33 8.34 -17.19
C PRO A 251 13.64 7.18 -16.46
N ASP A 252 13.00 6.29 -17.23
CA ASP A 252 12.22 5.13 -16.73
C ASP A 252 10.95 5.45 -15.93
N ALA A 253 10.50 6.71 -15.85
CA ALA A 253 9.24 7.07 -15.18
C ALA A 253 8.02 7.11 -16.12
N ALA A 254 8.22 6.79 -17.41
CA ALA A 254 7.14 6.73 -18.39
C ALA A 254 6.12 5.63 -18.03
N PRO A 255 4.81 5.88 -18.15
CA PRO A 255 3.77 4.90 -17.77
C PRO A 255 3.89 3.52 -18.43
N ILE A 256 4.11 3.47 -19.75
CA ILE A 256 4.07 2.22 -20.54
C ILE A 256 5.11 1.20 -20.04
N PRO A 257 6.43 1.51 -19.98
CA PRO A 257 7.44 0.56 -19.51
C PRO A 257 7.18 0.02 -18.10
N ILE A 258 6.62 0.83 -17.21
CA ILE A 258 6.38 0.38 -15.83
C ILE A 258 5.21 -0.60 -15.78
N VAL A 259 4.17 -0.41 -16.60
CA VAL A 259 3.05 -1.36 -16.72
C VAL A 259 3.50 -2.67 -17.37
N GLU A 260 4.35 -2.60 -18.40
CA GLU A 260 4.96 -3.78 -19.03
C GLU A 260 5.79 -4.58 -18.02
N ARG A 261 6.70 -3.91 -17.28
CA ARG A 261 7.50 -4.54 -16.23
C ARG A 261 6.65 -5.17 -15.13
N LEU A 262 5.53 -4.54 -14.75
CA LEU A 262 4.60 -5.10 -13.77
C LEU A 262 4.02 -6.43 -14.25
N TYR A 263 3.65 -6.53 -15.52
CA TYR A 263 3.16 -7.78 -16.12
C TYR A 263 4.28 -8.82 -16.23
N GLU A 264 5.43 -8.46 -16.80
CA GLU A 264 6.59 -9.36 -16.96
C GLU A 264 7.05 -9.96 -15.62
N LEU A 265 7.02 -9.16 -14.55
CA LEU A 265 7.34 -9.60 -13.20
C LEU A 265 6.38 -10.70 -12.71
N HIS A 266 5.06 -10.51 -12.91
CA HIS A 266 4.08 -11.53 -12.54
C HIS A 266 4.20 -12.78 -13.41
N GLU A 267 4.44 -12.60 -14.72
CA GLU A 267 4.59 -13.71 -15.66
C GLU A 267 5.77 -14.61 -15.27
N LYS A 268 6.94 -14.01 -15.00
CA LYS A 268 8.15 -14.74 -14.57
C LYS A 268 7.98 -15.45 -13.23
N GLU A 269 7.44 -14.76 -12.23
CA GLU A 269 7.37 -15.27 -10.85
C GLU A 269 6.29 -16.32 -10.65
N PHE A 270 5.16 -16.19 -11.35
CA PHE A 270 4.05 -17.14 -11.23
C PHE A 270 3.99 -18.15 -12.37
N GLY A 271 4.90 -18.09 -13.34
CA GLY A 271 4.90 -18.97 -14.51
C GLY A 271 3.61 -18.85 -15.32
N MET A 272 3.09 -17.62 -15.46
CA MET A 272 1.82 -17.39 -16.14
C MET A 272 1.93 -17.77 -17.61
N LYS A 273 0.83 -18.28 -18.18
CA LYS A 273 0.78 -18.57 -19.62
C LYS A 273 0.69 -17.26 -20.41
N PRO A 274 1.16 -17.19 -21.67
CA PRO A 274 1.12 -15.96 -22.48
C PRO A 274 -0.28 -15.32 -22.68
N GLN A 275 -1.36 -16.07 -22.50
CA GLN A 275 -2.75 -15.58 -22.60
C GLN A 275 -3.38 -15.27 -21.24
N GLU A 276 -2.67 -15.53 -20.14
CA GLU A 276 -3.17 -15.37 -18.80
C GLU A 276 -3.06 -13.91 -18.36
N LYS A 277 -4.12 -13.40 -17.71
CA LYS A 277 -4.15 -12.03 -17.19
C LYS A 277 -3.89 -12.03 -15.70
N ILE A 278 -3.32 -10.93 -15.21
CA ILE A 278 -3.25 -10.69 -13.77
C ILE A 278 -4.68 -10.52 -13.26
N SER A 279 -5.10 -11.43 -12.38
CA SER A 279 -6.46 -11.49 -11.81
C SER A 279 -6.69 -10.53 -10.64
N LYS A 280 -5.60 -9.98 -10.08
CA LYS A 280 -5.63 -9.01 -8.99
C LYS A 280 -6.27 -7.69 -9.43
N PRO A 281 -7.10 -7.06 -8.59
CA PRO A 281 -7.58 -5.70 -8.84
C PRO A 281 -6.43 -4.70 -8.88
N ILE A 282 -6.33 -3.93 -9.98
CA ILE A 282 -5.35 -2.84 -10.13
C ILE A 282 -6.04 -1.53 -10.47
N ALA A 283 -5.83 -0.52 -9.63
CA ALA A 283 -6.33 0.84 -9.83
C ALA A 283 -5.23 1.71 -10.46
N PHE A 284 -5.27 1.88 -11.78
CA PHE A 284 -4.37 2.77 -12.50
C PHE A 284 -4.82 4.22 -12.29
N THR A 285 -4.01 5.00 -11.58
CA THR A 285 -4.43 6.25 -10.97
C THR A 285 -3.55 7.40 -11.42
N LEU A 286 -4.07 8.30 -12.25
CA LEU A 286 -3.42 9.57 -12.55
C LEU A 286 -3.37 10.43 -11.29
N ALA A 287 -2.18 10.61 -10.74
CA ALA A 287 -1.95 11.55 -9.66
C ALA A 287 -1.92 12.98 -10.21
N LYS A 288 -2.17 13.98 -9.36
CA LYS A 288 -2.06 15.41 -9.71
C LYS A 288 -3.02 15.85 -10.83
N ILE A 289 -4.25 15.34 -10.85
CA ILE A 289 -5.24 15.74 -11.87
C ILE A 289 -5.52 17.25 -11.89
N ASP A 290 -5.27 17.94 -10.78
CA ASP A 290 -5.38 19.39 -10.69
C ASP A 290 -4.45 20.14 -11.66
N VAL A 291 -3.31 19.53 -12.02
CA VAL A 291 -2.41 20.07 -13.05
C VAL A 291 -3.00 19.96 -14.46
N LEU A 292 -3.92 19.02 -14.67
CA LEU A 292 -4.54 18.76 -15.97
C LEU A 292 -5.71 19.70 -16.26
N PHE A 293 -6.22 20.42 -15.26
CA PHE A 293 -7.38 21.32 -15.38
C PHE A 293 -7.33 22.31 -16.56
N PRO A 294 -6.18 22.88 -16.95
CA PRO A 294 -6.10 23.76 -18.12
C PRO A 294 -6.29 23.06 -19.47
N ILE A 295 -6.16 21.73 -19.54
CA ILE A 295 -6.14 20.95 -20.79
C ILE A 295 -7.24 19.87 -20.85
N ILE A 296 -8.06 19.75 -19.81
CA ILE A 296 -9.24 18.88 -19.78
C ILE A 296 -10.51 19.73 -19.88
N ASP A 297 -11.63 19.08 -20.19
CA ASP A 297 -12.90 19.78 -20.36
C ASP A 297 -13.40 20.35 -19.02
N SER A 298 -13.85 21.61 -19.00
CA SER A 298 -14.35 22.25 -17.76
C SER A 298 -15.56 21.55 -17.12
N SER A 299 -16.30 20.75 -17.89
CA SER A 299 -17.42 19.92 -17.42
C SER A 299 -16.98 18.51 -16.98
N SER A 300 -15.69 18.20 -17.09
CA SER A 300 -15.07 16.94 -16.67
C SER A 300 -15.49 16.54 -15.26
N VAL A 301 -15.77 15.24 -15.05
CA VAL A 301 -16.07 14.73 -13.71
C VAL A 301 -14.86 14.81 -12.76
N LEU A 302 -13.67 15.02 -13.31
CA LEU A 302 -12.40 15.13 -12.59
C LEU A 302 -12.27 16.46 -11.82
N HIS A 303 -13.08 17.47 -12.14
CA HIS A 303 -13.13 18.72 -11.38
C HIS A 303 -13.89 18.62 -10.05
N TYR A 304 -14.63 17.52 -9.83
CA TYR A 304 -15.55 17.39 -8.70
C TYR A 304 -15.14 16.24 -7.77
N THR A 305 -15.54 16.34 -6.50
CA THR A 305 -15.40 15.25 -5.52
C THR A 305 -16.40 14.12 -5.82
N SER A 306 -16.04 12.89 -5.49
CA SER A 306 -16.93 11.74 -5.59
C SER A 306 -18.05 11.78 -4.54
N ASN A 307 -19.12 11.03 -4.79
CA ASN A 307 -20.27 10.91 -3.87
C ASN A 307 -20.40 9.46 -3.38
N HIS A 308 -19.51 9.07 -2.47
CA HIS A 308 -19.42 7.72 -1.90
C HIS A 308 -19.95 7.68 -0.45
N LYS A 309 -21.28 7.64 -0.29
CA LYS A 309 -21.94 7.75 1.03
C LYS A 309 -22.30 6.38 1.60
N GLY A 310 -21.33 5.71 2.23
CA GLY A 310 -21.49 4.36 2.79
C GLY A 310 -21.67 3.24 1.77
N TYR A 311 -21.48 3.57 0.49
CA TYR A 311 -21.38 2.63 -0.62
C TYR A 311 -20.51 3.25 -1.72
N LEU A 312 -19.92 2.39 -2.56
CA LEU A 312 -19.23 2.82 -3.77
C LEU A 312 -20.24 3.15 -4.87
N ASN A 313 -20.19 4.36 -5.41
CA ASN A 313 -21.03 4.78 -6.53
C ASN A 313 -20.40 4.29 -7.84
N LEU A 314 -20.96 3.22 -8.42
CA LEU A 314 -20.46 2.58 -9.62
C LEU A 314 -20.64 3.44 -10.88
N SER A 315 -21.68 4.28 -10.93
CA SER A 315 -21.89 5.18 -12.06
C SER A 315 -20.82 6.26 -12.10
N ASP A 316 -20.46 6.85 -10.96
CA ASP A 316 -19.35 7.81 -10.86
C ASP A 316 -17.99 7.15 -11.20
N VAL A 317 -17.71 5.96 -10.65
CA VAL A 317 -16.50 5.19 -11.00
C VAL A 317 -16.42 4.91 -12.50
N GLN A 318 -17.54 4.56 -13.13
CA GLN A 318 -17.57 4.29 -14.57
C GLN A 318 -17.34 5.56 -15.39
N SER A 319 -17.92 6.70 -15.00
CA SER A 319 -17.70 7.99 -15.66
C SER A 319 -16.22 8.39 -15.62
N VAL A 320 -15.61 8.36 -14.43
CA VAL A 320 -14.17 8.65 -14.24
C VAL A 320 -13.31 7.73 -15.09
N HIS A 321 -13.59 6.42 -15.06
CA HIS A 321 -12.82 5.45 -15.82
C HIS A 321 -12.91 5.69 -17.33
N THR A 322 -14.10 5.95 -17.86
CA THR A 322 -14.30 6.24 -19.29
C THR A 322 -13.55 7.50 -19.71
N GLU A 323 -13.66 8.57 -18.91
CA GLU A 323 -13.05 9.85 -19.24
C GLU A 323 -11.51 9.79 -19.21
N ILE A 324 -10.94 9.17 -18.17
CA ILE A 324 -9.49 8.98 -18.08
C ILE A 324 -8.99 8.04 -19.16
N SER A 325 -9.74 6.99 -19.50
CA SER A 325 -9.38 6.10 -20.62
C SER A 325 -9.29 6.87 -21.93
N ALA A 326 -10.19 7.82 -22.18
CA ALA A 326 -10.17 8.66 -23.37
C ALA A 326 -8.97 9.62 -23.37
N TYR A 327 -8.68 10.27 -22.24
CA TYR A 327 -7.50 11.13 -22.12
C TYR A 327 -6.19 10.37 -22.30
N LEU A 328 -6.02 9.22 -21.63
CA LEU A 328 -4.84 8.36 -21.78
C LEU A 328 -4.67 7.88 -23.22
N GLN A 329 -5.76 7.56 -23.92
CA GLN A 329 -5.71 7.22 -25.35
C GLN A 329 -5.22 8.40 -26.19
N SER A 330 -5.68 9.62 -25.89
CA SER A 330 -5.26 10.82 -26.61
C SER A 330 -3.78 11.18 -26.36
N TRP A 331 -3.27 10.93 -25.15
CA TRP A 331 -1.91 11.32 -24.76
C TRP A 331 -0.85 10.23 -25.00
N LEU A 332 -1.20 8.95 -24.84
CA LEU A 332 -0.28 7.81 -24.96
C LEU A 332 -0.55 6.94 -26.19
N GLY A 333 -1.60 7.27 -26.96
CA GLY A 333 -2.08 6.46 -28.08
C GLY A 333 -2.87 5.23 -27.65
N LEU A 334 -3.35 4.47 -28.64
CA LEU A 334 -4.15 3.26 -28.43
C LEU A 334 -3.40 2.14 -27.69
N ASN A 335 -2.07 2.14 -27.77
CA ASN A 335 -1.25 1.05 -27.24
C ASN A 335 -1.41 0.89 -25.72
N PHE A 336 -1.47 1.98 -24.95
CA PHE A 336 -1.55 1.90 -23.49
C PHE A 336 -2.84 1.20 -23.01
N ASN A 337 -3.99 1.59 -23.57
CA ASN A 337 -5.26 0.96 -23.20
C ASN A 337 -5.32 -0.50 -23.66
N ASN A 338 -4.75 -0.82 -24.83
CA ASN A 338 -4.66 -2.19 -25.32
C ASN A 338 -3.76 -3.05 -24.43
N LEU A 339 -2.61 -2.53 -24.00
CA LEU A 339 -1.70 -3.18 -23.05
C LEU A 339 -2.46 -3.52 -21.75
N VAL A 340 -3.09 -2.53 -21.12
CA VAL A 340 -3.82 -2.75 -19.87
C VAL A 340 -4.97 -3.75 -20.05
N LYS A 341 -5.77 -3.62 -21.11
CA LYS A 341 -6.88 -4.53 -21.40
C LYS A 341 -6.41 -5.95 -21.69
N THR A 342 -5.24 -6.12 -22.29
CA THR A 342 -4.69 -7.43 -22.66
C THR A 342 -4.14 -8.17 -21.45
N HIS A 343 -3.46 -7.47 -20.55
CA HIS A 343 -2.69 -8.11 -19.47
C HIS A 343 -3.39 -8.14 -18.10
N PHE A 344 -4.43 -7.32 -17.88
CA PHE A 344 -5.07 -7.19 -16.57
C PHE A 344 -6.56 -7.54 -16.65
N GLN A 345 -7.02 -8.43 -15.76
CA GLN A 345 -8.40 -8.90 -15.74
C GLN A 345 -9.34 -7.89 -15.05
N LYS A 346 -8.88 -7.31 -13.94
CA LYS A 346 -9.67 -6.43 -13.09
C LYS A 346 -8.92 -5.11 -12.93
N TYR A 347 -9.31 -4.10 -13.70
CA TYR A 347 -8.70 -2.79 -13.62
C TYR A 347 -9.73 -1.67 -13.75
N LYS A 348 -9.40 -0.54 -13.14
CA LYS A 348 -10.09 0.74 -13.34
C LYS A 348 -9.09 1.88 -13.43
N TYR A 349 -9.51 2.94 -14.12
CA TYR A 349 -8.75 4.17 -14.23
C TYR A 349 -9.33 5.19 -13.27
N PHE A 350 -8.46 5.85 -12.50
CA PHE A 350 -8.83 6.87 -11.52
C PHE A 350 -7.96 8.10 -11.69
N GLY A 351 -8.46 9.22 -11.17
CA GLY A 351 -7.78 10.49 -11.15
C GLY A 351 -7.86 11.06 -9.74
N VAL A 352 -6.72 11.45 -9.18
CA VAL A 352 -6.66 11.98 -7.81
C VAL A 352 -5.82 13.24 -7.74
N SER A 353 -6.23 14.16 -6.88
CA SER A 353 -5.39 15.27 -6.43
C SER A 353 -5.31 15.25 -4.92
N SER A 354 -4.11 15.04 -4.37
CA SER A 354 -3.92 14.94 -2.93
C SER A 354 -4.13 16.28 -2.23
N PHE A 355 -3.79 17.39 -2.88
CA PHE A 355 -3.94 18.73 -2.28
C PHE A 355 -5.08 19.54 -2.90
N GLY A 356 -5.63 19.12 -4.04
CA GLY A 356 -6.65 19.86 -4.80
C GLY A 356 -6.09 20.99 -5.65
N LYS A 357 -4.87 21.44 -5.34
CA LYS A 357 -4.16 22.49 -6.07
C LYS A 357 -2.66 22.25 -5.97
N SER A 358 -1.95 22.57 -7.05
CA SER A 358 -0.49 22.58 -7.10
C SER A 358 0.09 23.47 -5.99
N PRO A 359 1.01 22.93 -5.16
CA PRO A 359 1.78 23.71 -4.21
C PRO A 359 2.55 24.84 -4.90
N ALA A 360 2.66 26.00 -4.25
CA ALA A 360 3.44 27.13 -4.74
C ALA A 360 4.69 27.31 -3.88
N ASN A 361 5.87 27.41 -4.50
CA ASN A 361 7.16 27.62 -3.82
C ASN A 361 7.43 26.60 -2.69
N GLY A 362 7.09 25.33 -2.92
CA GLY A 362 7.29 24.25 -1.94
C GLY A 362 6.37 24.30 -0.71
N ARG A 363 5.35 25.16 -0.71
CA ARG A 363 4.36 25.30 0.36
C ARG A 363 2.97 24.89 -0.07
N ILE A 364 2.27 24.27 0.86
CA ILE A 364 0.87 23.86 0.73
C ILE A 364 0.02 25.00 1.31
N SER A 365 -0.79 25.65 0.46
CA SER A 365 -1.62 26.78 0.91
C SER A 365 -2.92 26.31 1.57
N ALA A 366 -3.60 25.36 0.93
CA ALA A 366 -4.80 24.71 1.43
C ALA A 366 -4.84 23.26 0.94
N ILE A 367 -5.45 22.37 1.72
CA ILE A 367 -5.62 20.97 1.37
C ILE A 367 -7.10 20.76 1.10
N SER A 368 -7.45 20.58 -0.18
CA SER A 368 -8.81 20.27 -0.64
C SER A 368 -8.75 19.05 -1.57
N PRO A 369 -8.53 17.84 -1.03
CA PRO A 369 -8.27 16.67 -1.85
C PRO A 369 -9.43 16.38 -2.80
N LEU A 370 -9.11 15.92 -4.01
CA LEU A 370 -10.10 15.47 -4.98
C LEU A 370 -9.92 13.97 -5.19
N ARG A 371 -11.01 13.21 -4.96
CA ARG A 371 -11.15 11.79 -5.32
C ARG A 371 -10.06 10.86 -4.76
N THR A 372 -9.35 11.29 -3.71
CA THR A 372 -8.14 10.60 -3.21
C THR A 372 -8.45 9.17 -2.73
N GLU A 373 -9.64 8.96 -2.20
CA GLU A 373 -10.18 7.70 -1.70
C GLU A 373 -10.73 6.77 -2.79
N ASP A 374 -11.12 7.28 -3.97
CA ASP A 374 -11.82 6.53 -5.01
C ASP A 374 -11.09 5.22 -5.41
N PRO A 375 -9.76 5.21 -5.66
CA PRO A 375 -9.03 3.98 -6.01
C PRO A 375 -9.12 2.92 -4.91
N LEU A 376 -8.99 3.34 -3.65
CA LEU A 376 -9.03 2.43 -2.51
C LEU A 376 -10.45 1.90 -2.31
N LEU A 377 -11.48 2.74 -2.37
CA LEU A 377 -12.87 2.31 -2.21
C LEU A 377 -13.26 1.28 -3.28
N TRP A 378 -12.83 1.48 -4.54
CA TRP A 378 -13.03 0.46 -5.58
C TRP A 378 -12.33 -0.86 -5.25
N ILE A 379 -11.07 -0.83 -4.81
CA ILE A 379 -10.37 -2.04 -4.37
C ILE A 379 -11.10 -2.73 -3.20
N LEU A 380 -11.54 -1.97 -2.20
CA LEU A 380 -12.30 -2.52 -1.06
C LEU A 380 -13.59 -3.20 -1.53
N GLN A 381 -14.21 -2.69 -2.59
CA GLN A 381 -15.39 -3.31 -3.19
C GLN A 381 -15.04 -4.60 -3.95
N GLU A 382 -13.96 -4.62 -4.73
CA GLU A 382 -13.46 -5.83 -5.41
C GLU A 382 -13.07 -6.94 -4.42
N LEU A 383 -12.56 -6.55 -3.25
CA LEU A 383 -12.27 -7.45 -2.12
C LEU A 383 -13.51 -7.78 -1.28
N SER A 384 -14.71 -7.35 -1.71
CA SER A 384 -15.99 -7.63 -1.04
C SER A 384 -16.08 -7.11 0.41
N LEU A 385 -15.41 -6.00 0.72
CA LEU A 385 -15.39 -5.35 2.03
C LEU A 385 -16.46 -4.27 2.16
N ILE A 386 -16.78 -3.56 1.08
CA ILE A 386 -17.84 -2.55 1.03
C ILE A 386 -18.89 -2.88 -0.03
N LYS A 387 -20.08 -2.30 0.11
CA LYS A 387 -21.17 -2.42 -0.87
C LYS A 387 -21.00 -1.41 -2.00
N ALA A 388 -21.60 -1.70 -3.15
CA ALA A 388 -21.64 -0.81 -4.31
C ALA A 388 -23.09 -0.58 -4.75
N LYS A 389 -23.38 0.58 -5.35
CA LYS A 389 -24.66 0.88 -6.01
C LYS A 389 -24.42 1.57 -7.34
N LYS A 390 -25.33 1.37 -8.29
CA LYS A 390 -25.36 2.13 -9.54
C LYS A 390 -26.01 3.48 -9.31
#